data_AF-A0A8T3T173-F1
#
_entry.id   AF-A0A8T3T173-F1
#
_cell.length_a   1.000
_cell.length_b   1.000
_cell.length_c   1.000
_cell.angle_alpha   90.00
_cell.angle_beta   90.00
_cell.angle_gamma   90.00
#
_symmetry.space_group_name_H-M   'P 1'
#
loop_
_entity.id
_entity.type
_entity.pdbx_description
1 polymer ?
#
loop_
_entity_poly.entity_id
_entity_poly.type
_entity_poly.pdbx_seq_one_letter_code
_entity_poly.pdbx_strand_id
1 'polypeptide(L)' 'MTSVAPKVGPRPVRAPRGTELSCKGWQQEAALRMLMNNLDPDVAEDPDHLIVYGGT' A
#
# COMPACT_ATOMS: atom_id res chain seq x y z
N MET A 1 -27.03 -1.35 -17.63
CA MET A 1 -26.02 -0.29 -17.45
C MET A 1 -25.94 0.02 -15.96
N THR A 2 -25.23 -0.78 -15.18
CA THR A 2 -25.02 -0.50 -13.75
C THR A 2 -23.75 0.34 -13.62
N SER A 3 -23.93 1.62 -13.32
CA SER A 3 -22.85 2.55 -13.02
C SER A 3 -22.18 2.11 -11.71
N VAL A 4 -20.94 1.63 -11.77
CA VAL A 4 -20.12 1.40 -10.58
C VAL A 4 -19.69 2.76 -10.06
N ALA A 5 -20.17 3.15 -8.88
CA ALA A 5 -19.72 4.35 -8.19
C ALA A 5 -18.20 4.24 -7.89
N PRO A 6 -17.43 5.32 -7.97
CA PRO A 6 -16.01 5.27 -7.61
C PRO A 6 -15.89 4.90 -6.13
N LYS A 7 -15.15 3.82 -5.86
CA LYS A 7 -14.88 3.36 -4.49
C LYS A 7 -14.03 4.44 -3.80
N VAL A 8 -14.62 5.17 -2.85
CA VAL A 8 -13.90 6.19 -2.06
C VAL A 8 -13.10 5.46 -0.98
N GLY A 9 -11.93 4.97 -1.36
CA GLY A 9 -10.94 4.36 -0.48
C GLY A 9 -9.71 5.25 -0.28
N PRO A 10 -8.83 4.93 0.67
CA PRO A 10 -7.49 5.48 0.76
C PRO A 10 -6.78 5.48 -0.60
N ARG A 11 -5.91 6.47 -0.81
CA ARG A 11 -5.06 6.55 -2.02
C ARG A 11 -4.32 5.22 -2.20
N PRO A 12 -4.26 4.62 -3.41
CA PRO A 12 -3.44 3.44 -3.65
C PRO A 12 -2.00 3.67 -3.17
N VAL A 13 -1.53 2.80 -2.28
CA VAL A 13 -0.18 2.86 -1.71
C VAL A 13 0.71 1.91 -2.49
N ARG A 14 1.91 2.34 -2.89
CA ARG A 14 2.92 1.46 -3.50
C ARG A 14 4.29 1.79 -2.95
N ALA A 15 5.06 0.77 -2.61
CA ALA A 15 6.40 0.96 -2.04
C ALA A 15 7.35 1.63 -3.06
N PRO A 16 8.13 2.66 -2.65
CA PRO A 16 9.20 3.23 -3.46
C PRO A 16 10.18 2.17 -3.96
N ARG A 17 10.61 2.29 -5.22
CA ARG A 17 11.54 1.37 -5.90
C ARG A 17 12.86 2.08 -6.18
N GLY A 18 13.94 1.31 -6.39
CA GLY A 18 15.27 1.85 -6.66
C GLY A 18 16.02 2.29 -5.39
N THR A 19 17.11 3.05 -5.58
CA THR A 19 18.06 3.41 -4.51
C THR A 19 17.86 4.81 -3.92
N GLU A 20 16.89 5.57 -4.42
CA GLU A 20 16.53 6.88 -3.86
C GLU A 20 15.80 6.72 -2.52
N LEU A 21 16.15 7.55 -1.54
CA LEU A 21 15.61 7.49 -0.19
C LEU A 21 14.54 8.57 0.01
N SER A 22 13.40 8.18 0.59
CA SER A 22 12.40 9.12 1.11
C SER A 22 12.69 9.47 2.58
N CYS A 23 13.29 8.53 3.31
CA CYS A 23 13.72 8.70 4.71
C CYS A 23 15.18 9.17 4.83
N LYS A 24 15.59 9.52 6.05
CA LYS A 24 16.97 9.95 6.36
C LYS A 24 18.02 8.82 6.32
N GLY A 25 17.59 7.57 6.21
CA GLY A 25 18.47 6.41 6.22
C GLY A 25 17.77 5.11 5.86
N TRP A 26 18.56 4.09 5.55
CA TRP A 26 18.07 2.81 5.03
C TRP A 26 17.24 2.02 6.04
N GLN A 27 17.51 2.13 7.34
CA GLN A 27 16.74 1.42 8.37
C GLN A 27 15.30 1.95 8.42
N GLN A 28 15.12 3.27 8.39
CA GLN A 28 13.80 3.88 8.36
C GLN A 28 13.11 3.65 7.01
N GLU A 29 13.86 3.73 5.91
CA GLU A 29 13.35 3.47 4.56
C GLU A 29 12.85 2.03 4.41
N ALA A 30 13.59 1.04 4.94
CA ALA A 30 13.20 -0.36 4.87
C ALA A 30 11.86 -0.61 5.58
N ALA A 31 11.68 -0.04 6.77
CA ALA A 31 10.41 -0.14 7.50
C ALA A 31 9.25 0.51 6.71
N LEU A 32 9.48 1.68 6.12
CA LEU A 32 8.49 2.36 5.27
C LEU A 32 8.12 1.50 4.05
N ARG A 33 9.12 0.98 3.33
CA ARG A 33 8.88 0.16 2.12
C ARG A 33 8.14 -1.13 2.45
N MET A 34 8.48 -1.79 3.56
CA MET A 34 7.77 -3.00 3.99
C MET A 34 6.32 -2.70 4.37
N LEU A 35 6.06 -1.61 5.09
CA LEU A 35 4.71 -1.17 5.41
C LEU A 35 3.89 -0.89 4.14
N MET A 36 4.47 -0.11 3.21
CA MET A 36 3.79 0.24 1.95
C MET A 36 3.60 -0.96 1.03
N ASN A 37 4.51 -1.94 1.06
CA ASN A 37 4.37 -3.18 0.29
C ASN A 37 3.20 -4.02 0.78
N ASN A 38 2.96 -4.08 2.09
CA ASN A 38 1.82 -4.79 2.65
C ASN A 38 0.48 -4.18 2.21
N LEU A 39 0.43 -2.88 1.91
CA LEU A 39 -0.78 -2.18 1.48
C LEU A 39 -0.84 -1.96 -0.03
N ASP A 40 0.09 -2.56 -0.80
CA ASP A 40 0.07 -2.49 -2.25
C ASP A 40 -1.16 -3.23 -2.79
N PRO A 41 -1.98 -2.63 -3.69
CA PRO A 41 -3.15 -3.30 -4.25
C PRO A 41 -2.86 -4.63 -4.95
N ASP A 42 -1.63 -4.87 -5.37
CA ASP A 42 -1.23 -6.14 -5.97
C ASP A 42 -0.83 -7.20 -4.90
N VAL A 43 -0.76 -6.81 -3.62
CA VAL A 43 -0.34 -7.65 -2.48
C VAL A 43 -1.46 -7.82 -1.45
N ALA A 44 -2.15 -6.73 -1.10
CA ALA A 44 -3.20 -6.70 -0.09
C ALA A 44 -4.52 -7.29 -0.60
N GLU A 45 -5.22 -8.03 0.25
CA GLU A 45 -6.55 -8.57 -0.06
C GLU A 45 -7.64 -7.48 -0.12
N ASP A 46 -7.62 -6.52 0.82
CA ASP A 46 -8.47 -5.32 0.77
C ASP A 46 -7.70 -4.08 1.29
N PRO A 47 -6.90 -3.43 0.42
CA PRO A 47 -6.08 -2.28 0.81
C PRO A 47 -6.90 -1.07 1.26
N ASP A 48 -8.16 -0.95 0.82
CA ASP A 48 -9.02 0.19 1.19
C ASP A 48 -9.41 0.15 2.67
N HIS A 49 -9.48 -1.05 3.24
CA HIS A 49 -9.75 -1.29 4.66
C HIS A 49 -8.48 -1.66 5.45
N LEU A 50 -7.30 -1.49 4.84
CA LEU A 50 -5.99 -1.82 5.43
C LEU A 50 -5.82 -3.32 5.77
N ILE A 51 -6.53 -4.20 5.06
CA ILE A 51 -6.47 -5.66 5.26
C ILE A 51 -5.46 -6.25 4.27
N VAL A 52 -4.42 -6.90 4.81
CA VAL A 52 -3.32 -7.46 4.01
C VAL A 52 -3.60 -8.91 3.63
N TYR A 53 -3.96 -9.77 4.60
CA TYR A 53 -4.38 -11.16 4.39
C TYR A 53 -5.15 -11.68 5.63
N GLY A 54 -5.90 -12.77 5.44
CA GLY A 54 -6.44 -13.57 6.56
C GLY A 54 -7.66 -12.95 7.21
N GLY A 55 -8.62 -12.53 6.38
CA GLY A 55 -9.77 -11.69 6.71
C GLY A 55 -10.40 -11.85 8.11
N THR A 56 -10.79 -10.70 8.65
CA THR A 56 -12.01 -10.47 9.43
C THR A 56 -12.55 -9.09 9.11
#